data_AF-A0AAQ0U9A4-F1
#
_entry.id   AF-A0AAQ0U9A4-F1
#
_cell.length_a   1.000
_cell.length_b   1.000
_cell.length_c   1.000
_cell.angle_alpha   90.00
_cell.angle_beta   90.00
_cell.angle_gamma   90.00
#
_symmetry.space_group_name_H-M   'P 1'
#
loop_
_entity.id
_entity.type
_entity.pdbx_description
1 polymer ?
#
loop_
_entity_poly.entity_id
_entity_poly.type
_entity_poly.pdbx_seq_one_letter_code
_entity_poly.pdbx_strand_id
1 'polypeptide(L)'
;MPAALFTRLEMTVTFPDVEVPLFRLDYSDDQAWDKAVQAALDLDSDRTDPLTIVEDPEFDGMDIDELLARLNEDDPGYRFLVVADAPTLVGADHPFVVIAATNPPGRLPVSASALSDVVANLWISNLDFEDYIAAADSDGVYRATQPQLTEPQEQMTEVDEIVEAMGDGPWPGSLEEFRVGLLDYRARAGFRVFTSLIDARRLYENSSERPISDYSKYWDVHGHDEYLDALREAGQVLVFRFDLMSGHRDNHWSAVLDPSTLRVLGAERWIRHSS
;
A
#
# COMPACT_ATOMS: atom_id res chain seq x y z
N MET A 1 -43.91 24.22 32.61
CA MET A 1 -43.03 23.09 32.28
C MET A 1 -43.56 22.48 31.00
N PRO A 2 -42.82 22.56 29.89
CA PRO A 2 -42.03 21.38 29.56
C PRO A 2 -40.63 21.63 28.94
N ALA A 3 -39.84 20.56 29.08
CA ALA A 3 -38.73 20.07 28.26
C ALA A 3 -37.42 20.86 28.27
N ALA A 4 -36.50 20.37 29.10
CA ALA A 4 -35.06 20.61 28.97
C ALA A 4 -34.58 20.10 27.61
N LEU A 5 -34.01 21.01 26.81
CA LEU A 5 -33.11 20.68 25.71
C LEU A 5 -31.87 20.00 26.32
N PHE A 6 -31.75 18.69 26.12
CA PHE A 6 -30.45 18.04 26.23
C PHE A 6 -29.66 18.41 24.99
N THR A 7 -28.82 19.43 25.10
CA THR A 7 -27.74 19.64 24.15
C THR A 7 -26.76 18.49 24.32
N ARG A 8 -26.86 17.47 23.48
CA ARG A 8 -25.80 16.47 23.33
C ARG A 8 -24.67 17.21 22.60
N LEU A 9 -23.63 17.59 23.34
CA LEU A 9 -22.36 17.97 22.75
C LEU A 9 -21.78 16.67 22.18
N GLU A 10 -21.91 16.48 20.87
CA GLU A 10 -21.05 15.52 20.17
C GLU A 10 -19.66 16.15 20.18
N MET A 11 -18.84 15.74 21.15
CA MET A 11 -17.41 15.95 21.09
C MET A 11 -16.92 15.02 19.99
N THR A 12 -16.73 15.57 18.79
CA THR A 12 -16.02 14.92 17.70
C THR A 12 -14.66 14.46 18.22
N VAL A 13 -14.50 13.16 18.40
CA VAL A 13 -13.18 12.54 18.53
C VAL A 13 -12.43 12.92 17.26
N THR A 14 -11.45 13.82 17.38
CA THR A 14 -10.63 14.17 16.22
C THR A 14 -9.55 13.13 16.15
N PHE A 15 -9.62 12.23 15.16
CA PHE A 15 -8.57 11.25 14.91
C PHE A 15 -7.23 11.96 14.61
N PRO A 16 -6.10 11.44 15.11
CA PRO A 16 -4.81 12.12 14.99
C PRO A 16 -4.27 12.10 13.56
N ASP A 17 -3.61 13.17 13.13
CA ASP A 17 -2.88 13.22 11.85
C ASP A 17 -1.52 12.50 12.00
N VAL A 18 -1.54 11.18 11.85
CA VAL A 18 -0.38 10.26 11.99
C VAL A 18 -0.37 9.23 10.86
N GLU A 19 0.79 8.69 10.54
CA GLU A 19 0.92 7.78 9.39
C GLU A 19 0.32 6.38 9.63
N VAL A 20 0.59 5.77 10.78
CA VAL A 20 0.02 4.47 11.16
C VAL A 20 -0.42 4.50 12.63
N PRO A 21 -1.71 4.67 12.93
CA PRO A 21 -2.19 4.66 14.31
C PRO A 21 -2.31 3.24 14.86
N LEU A 22 -1.94 3.07 16.14
CA LEU A 22 -2.20 1.90 16.96
C LEU A 22 -3.19 2.26 18.05
N PHE A 23 -4.44 1.84 17.91
CA PHE A 23 -5.51 2.11 18.88
C PHE A 23 -5.53 1.07 20.00
N ARG A 24 -5.48 1.52 21.25
CA ARG A 24 -5.74 0.67 22.42
C ARG A 24 -7.24 0.65 22.70
N LEU A 25 -7.87 -0.52 22.63
CA LEU A 25 -9.30 -0.71 22.89
C LEU A 25 -9.57 -1.47 24.20
N ASP A 26 -8.54 -2.05 24.83
CA ASP A 26 -8.66 -2.72 26.13
C ASP A 26 -7.75 -2.07 27.19
N TYR A 27 -8.36 -1.50 28.23
CA TYR A 27 -7.67 -0.86 29.35
C TYR A 27 -7.70 -1.70 30.64
N SER A 28 -8.06 -2.98 30.57
CA SER A 28 -8.27 -3.84 31.74
C SER A 28 -6.98 -4.24 32.48
N ASP A 29 -5.83 -4.22 31.80
CA ASP A 29 -4.53 -4.60 32.39
C ASP A 29 -3.37 -3.79 31.77
N ASP A 30 -2.95 -2.73 32.47
CA ASP A 30 -1.79 -1.91 32.08
C ASP A 30 -0.47 -2.69 32.05
N GLN A 31 -0.31 -3.71 32.91
CA GLN A 31 0.93 -4.49 32.95
C GLN A 31 1.04 -5.43 31.76
N ALA A 32 -0.08 -6.04 31.35
CA ALA A 32 -0.14 -6.84 30.12
C ALA A 32 0.06 -5.95 28.89
N TRP A 33 -0.53 -4.76 28.89
CA TRP A 33 -0.35 -3.76 27.84
C TRP A 33 1.12 -3.37 27.64
N ASP A 34 1.81 -2.98 28.72
CA ASP A 34 3.22 -2.63 28.66
C ASP A 34 4.07 -3.77 28.08
N LYS A 35 3.80 -5.03 28.46
CA LYS A 35 4.51 -6.20 27.91
C LYS A 35 4.24 -6.39 26.43
N ALA A 36 2.99 -6.25 25.99
CA ALA A 36 2.62 -6.38 24.58
C ALA A 36 3.31 -5.32 23.72
N VAL A 37 3.29 -4.06 24.16
CA VAL A 37 3.95 -2.94 23.46
C VAL A 37 5.47 -3.13 23.40
N GLN A 38 6.09 -3.55 24.50
CA GLN A 38 7.54 -3.83 24.54
C GLN A 38 7.93 -4.96 23.58
N ALA A 39 7.11 -6.02 23.52
CA ALA A 39 7.33 -7.12 22.58
C ALA A 39 7.09 -6.72 21.12
N ALA A 40 6.27 -5.70 20.87
CA ALA A 40 5.85 -5.30 19.54
C ALA A 40 6.76 -4.25 18.86
N LEU A 41 7.23 -3.28 19.63
CA LEU A 41 7.93 -2.11 19.10
C LEU A 41 9.45 -2.22 19.13
N ASP A 42 10.01 -3.33 19.65
CA ASP A 42 11.45 -3.55 19.86
C ASP A 42 12.18 -2.23 20.16
N LEU A 43 11.80 -1.59 21.27
CA LEU A 43 12.17 -0.20 21.58
C LEU A 43 13.69 0.03 21.73
N ASP A 44 14.48 -1.04 21.71
CA ASP A 44 15.93 -1.03 21.70
C ASP A 44 16.53 -1.00 20.27
N SER A 45 15.71 -1.07 19.22
CA SER A 45 16.16 -1.02 17.83
C SER A 45 16.27 0.42 17.30
N ASP A 46 17.27 0.68 16.46
CA ASP A 46 17.46 1.97 15.79
C ASP A 46 16.42 2.26 14.68
N ARG A 47 15.41 1.38 14.50
CA ARG A 47 14.40 1.55 13.44
C ARG A 47 13.39 2.61 13.86
N THR A 48 13.15 3.56 12.97
CA THR A 48 12.00 4.45 13.09
C THR A 48 10.76 3.68 12.66
N ASP A 49 9.96 3.23 13.63
CA ASP A 49 8.66 2.61 13.36
C ASP A 49 7.63 3.73 13.07
N PRO A 50 6.85 3.66 11.96
CA PRO A 50 5.80 4.65 11.69
C PRO A 50 4.59 4.53 12.64
N LEU A 51 4.56 3.53 13.53
CA LEU A 51 3.48 3.35 14.51
C LEU A 51 3.40 4.49 15.53
N THR A 52 2.20 5.03 15.69
CA THR A 52 1.86 5.95 16.77
C THR A 52 0.78 5.35 17.65
N ILE A 53 1.07 5.14 18.93
CA ILE A 53 0.09 4.70 19.92
C ILE A 53 -0.95 5.81 20.14
N VAL A 54 -2.23 5.44 20.04
CA VAL A 54 -3.38 6.31 20.26
C VAL A 54 -4.20 5.74 21.42
N GLU A 55 -4.23 6.49 22.51
CA GLU A 55 -5.00 6.15 23.71
C GLU A 55 -6.05 7.22 23.97
N ASP A 56 -7.30 6.79 24.15
CA ASP A 56 -8.41 7.60 24.64
C ASP A 56 -9.30 6.71 25.52
N PRO A 57 -9.65 7.12 26.75
CA PRO A 57 -10.58 6.36 27.60
C PRO A 57 -11.93 6.05 26.95
N GLU A 58 -12.37 6.81 25.93
CA GLU A 58 -13.59 6.50 25.17
C GLU A 58 -13.47 5.24 24.30
N PHE A 59 -12.26 4.74 24.08
CA PHE A 59 -12.01 3.50 23.34
C PHE A 59 -12.11 2.24 24.21
N ASP A 60 -12.18 2.37 25.54
CA ASP A 60 -12.20 1.22 26.44
C ASP A 60 -13.43 0.32 26.22
N GLY A 61 -13.18 -0.92 25.80
CA GLY A 61 -14.19 -1.92 25.48
C GLY A 61 -14.90 -1.70 24.14
N MET A 62 -14.40 -0.78 23.29
CA MET A 62 -14.96 -0.54 21.96
C MET A 62 -14.72 -1.73 21.03
N ASP A 63 -15.74 -2.09 20.24
CA ASP A 63 -15.60 -3.11 19.20
C ASP A 63 -14.91 -2.53 17.95
N ILE A 64 -14.13 -3.38 17.26
CA ILE A 64 -13.40 -2.97 16.04
C ILE A 64 -14.34 -2.44 14.95
N ASP A 65 -15.53 -3.04 14.76
CA ASP A 65 -16.50 -2.56 13.78
C ASP A 65 -17.05 -1.18 14.16
N GLU A 66 -17.19 -0.89 15.46
CA GLU A 66 -17.58 0.43 15.95
C GLU A 66 -16.47 1.47 15.69
N LEU A 67 -15.21 1.14 15.95
CA LEU A 67 -14.07 2.01 15.63
C LEU A 67 -14.03 2.33 14.13
N LEU A 68 -14.19 1.32 13.27
CA LEU A 68 -14.17 1.49 11.82
C LEU A 68 -15.36 2.31 11.32
N ALA A 69 -16.53 2.19 11.93
CA ALA A 69 -17.68 3.04 11.61
C ALA A 69 -17.37 4.52 11.88
N ARG A 70 -16.74 4.84 13.01
CA ARG A 70 -16.31 6.22 13.34
C ARG A 70 -15.25 6.73 12.37
N LEU A 71 -14.23 5.92 12.08
CA LEU A 71 -13.18 6.27 11.12
C LEU A 71 -13.73 6.53 9.71
N ASN A 72 -14.74 5.79 9.27
CA ASN A 72 -15.37 6.01 7.97
C ASN A 72 -16.18 7.32 7.91
N GLU A 73 -16.73 7.79 9.03
CA GLU A 73 -17.44 9.08 9.10
C GLU A 73 -16.46 10.27 9.04
N ASP A 74 -15.33 10.16 9.73
CA ASP A 74 -14.31 11.22 9.79
C ASP A 74 -13.30 11.18 8.62
N ASP A 75 -13.13 10.02 7.99
CA ASP A 75 -12.19 9.72 6.88
C ASP A 75 -10.80 10.36 7.05
N PRO A 76 -10.02 9.95 8.06
CA PRO A 76 -8.68 10.51 8.30
C PRO A 76 -7.63 10.10 7.25
N GLY A 77 -7.97 9.27 6.27
CA GLY A 77 -7.07 8.86 5.19
C GLY A 77 -6.02 7.81 5.56
N TYR A 78 -6.21 7.05 6.65
CA TYR A 78 -5.28 5.97 7.02
C TYR A 78 -5.31 4.83 5.99
N ARG A 79 -4.14 4.43 5.47
CA ARG A 79 -4.01 3.26 4.57
C ARG A 79 -4.26 1.94 5.29
N PHE A 80 -3.81 1.87 6.53
CA PHE A 80 -4.06 0.77 7.45
C PHE A 80 -3.85 1.27 8.88
N LEU A 81 -4.36 0.53 9.85
CA LEU A 81 -4.23 0.83 11.28
C LEU A 81 -3.98 -0.45 12.06
N VAL A 82 -3.55 -0.29 13.31
CA VAL A 82 -3.36 -1.39 14.24
C VAL A 82 -4.31 -1.24 15.42
N VAL A 83 -4.85 -2.34 15.90
CA VAL A 83 -5.70 -2.40 17.09
C VAL A 83 -5.07 -3.33 18.11
N ALA A 84 -5.07 -2.90 19.36
CA ALA A 84 -4.87 -3.73 20.52
C ALA A 84 -6.21 -3.91 21.26
N ASP A 85 -6.75 -5.11 21.24
CA ASP A 85 -8.01 -5.48 21.90
C ASP A 85 -7.75 -6.54 22.99
N ALA A 86 -8.82 -7.14 23.54
CA ALA A 86 -8.70 -8.12 24.62
C ALA A 86 -7.74 -9.29 24.30
N PRO A 87 -7.80 -9.94 23.11
CA PRO A 87 -6.80 -10.89 22.65
C PRO A 87 -5.34 -10.44 22.78
N THR A 88 -5.03 -9.17 22.55
CA THR A 88 -3.67 -8.63 22.70
C THR A 88 -3.16 -8.78 24.14
N LEU A 89 -4.01 -8.57 25.15
CA LEU A 89 -3.59 -8.63 26.55
C LEU A 89 -3.48 -10.06 27.09
N VAL A 90 -4.36 -10.97 26.65
CA VAL A 90 -4.48 -12.32 27.22
C VAL A 90 -3.87 -13.43 26.36
N GLY A 91 -3.60 -13.17 25.08
CA GLY A 91 -3.06 -14.12 24.13
C GLY A 91 -1.58 -14.44 24.39
N ALA A 92 -1.17 -15.68 24.13
CA ALA A 92 0.21 -16.15 24.39
C ALA A 92 1.29 -15.39 23.61
N ASP A 93 0.93 -14.79 22.46
CA ASP A 93 1.82 -14.03 21.58
C ASP A 93 1.44 -12.54 21.50
N HIS A 94 0.55 -12.07 22.38
CA HIS A 94 0.01 -10.72 22.39
C HIS A 94 -0.42 -10.23 20.98
N PRO A 95 -1.31 -10.95 20.27
CA PRO A 95 -1.64 -10.60 18.90
C PRO A 95 -2.32 -9.23 18.82
N PHE A 96 -1.77 -8.36 17.98
CA PHE A 96 -2.39 -7.11 17.55
C PHE A 96 -3.17 -7.37 16.25
N VAL A 97 -4.23 -6.63 15.98
CA VAL A 97 -4.97 -6.75 14.71
C VAL A 97 -4.55 -5.62 13.77
N VAL A 98 -3.88 -5.96 12.68
CA VAL A 98 -3.63 -5.02 11.57
C VAL A 98 -4.86 -5.00 10.68
N ILE A 99 -5.36 -3.81 10.36
CA ILE A 99 -6.56 -3.60 9.56
C ILE A 99 -6.23 -2.75 8.34
N ALA A 100 -6.40 -3.31 7.15
CA ALA A 100 -6.25 -2.59 5.89
C ALA A 100 -7.53 -1.82 5.55
N ALA A 101 -7.40 -0.62 5.00
CA ALA A 101 -8.52 0.22 4.55
C ALA A 101 -9.11 -0.24 3.20
N THR A 102 -9.37 -1.53 3.07
CA THR A 102 -10.05 -2.15 1.91
C THR A 102 -11.57 -2.25 2.14
N ASN A 103 -12.33 -2.60 1.09
CA ASN A 103 -13.78 -2.81 1.20
C ASN A 103 -14.18 -4.22 0.71
N PRO A 104 -14.52 -5.16 1.62
CA PRO A 104 -14.58 -5.01 3.08
C PRO A 104 -13.17 -4.92 3.73
N PRO A 105 -13.05 -4.33 4.94
CA PRO A 105 -11.76 -4.18 5.61
C PRO A 105 -11.05 -5.51 5.84
N GLY A 106 -9.81 -5.62 5.36
CA GLY A 106 -8.94 -6.75 5.63
C GLY A 106 -8.49 -6.74 7.09
N ARG A 107 -8.54 -7.89 7.78
CA ARG A 107 -8.10 -8.03 9.18
C ARG A 107 -7.10 -9.16 9.30
N LEU A 108 -6.01 -8.88 9.98
CA LEU A 108 -4.94 -9.84 10.21
C LEU A 108 -4.43 -9.72 11.65
N PRO A 109 -4.68 -10.73 12.49
CA PRO A 109 -3.96 -10.89 13.75
C PRO A 109 -2.47 -11.13 13.49
N VAL A 110 -1.61 -10.35 14.12
CA VAL A 110 -0.15 -10.39 14.02
C VAL A 110 0.42 -10.49 15.42
N SER A 111 1.27 -11.48 15.68
CA SER A 111 1.97 -11.58 16.98
C SER A 111 2.77 -10.32 17.26
N ALA A 112 2.87 -9.92 18.53
CA ALA A 112 3.65 -8.75 18.94
C ALA A 112 5.05 -8.74 18.29
N SER A 113 5.82 -9.83 18.41
CA SER A 113 7.19 -9.91 17.87
C SER A 113 7.32 -9.74 16.35
N ALA A 114 6.22 -9.85 15.59
CA ALA A 114 6.20 -9.67 14.14
C ALA A 114 5.67 -8.29 13.71
N LEU A 115 5.07 -7.52 14.63
CA LEU A 115 4.29 -6.32 14.30
C LEU A 115 5.14 -5.24 13.61
N SER A 116 6.29 -4.88 14.20
CA SER A 116 7.15 -3.83 13.64
C SER A 116 7.62 -4.15 12.21
N ASP A 117 7.88 -5.44 11.91
CA ASP A 117 8.24 -5.87 10.57
C ASP A 117 7.09 -5.78 9.58
N VAL A 118 5.90 -6.24 9.98
CA VAL A 118 4.69 -6.14 9.14
C VAL A 118 4.41 -4.68 8.81
N VAL A 119 4.39 -3.82 9.84
CA VAL A 119 4.05 -2.40 9.67
C VAL A 119 5.08 -1.68 8.82
N ALA A 120 6.38 -1.89 9.05
CA ALA A 120 7.41 -1.27 8.22
C ALA A 120 7.29 -1.67 6.74
N ASN A 121 7.02 -2.95 6.45
CA ASN A 121 6.87 -3.44 5.09
C ASN A 121 5.60 -2.88 4.41
N LEU A 122 4.46 -2.85 5.10
CA LEU A 122 3.22 -2.27 4.57
C LEU A 122 3.38 -0.76 4.35
N TRP A 123 4.02 -0.08 5.28
CA TRP A 123 4.25 1.36 5.23
C TRP A 123 5.08 1.78 4.02
N ILE A 124 6.20 1.11 3.76
CA ILE A 124 7.02 1.35 2.56
C ILE A 124 6.51 0.60 1.32
N SER A 125 5.44 -0.18 1.47
CA SER A 125 4.83 -0.99 0.41
C SER A 125 5.79 -1.99 -0.24
N ASN A 126 6.60 -2.65 0.59
CA ASN A 126 7.48 -3.75 0.15
C ASN A 126 6.72 -5.09 0.04
N LEU A 127 5.69 -5.27 0.87
CA LEU A 127 4.75 -6.40 0.82
C LEU A 127 3.32 -5.85 0.95
N ASP A 128 2.36 -6.54 0.37
CA ASP A 128 0.94 -6.19 0.50
C ASP A 128 0.27 -6.99 1.63
N PHE A 129 -0.92 -6.56 2.03
CA PHE A 129 -1.66 -7.14 3.15
C PHE A 129 -2.03 -8.62 2.89
N GLU A 130 -2.37 -8.97 1.65
CA GLU A 130 -2.75 -10.31 1.21
C GLU A 130 -1.59 -11.30 1.32
N ASP A 131 -0.35 -10.85 1.09
CA ASP A 131 0.84 -11.69 1.22
C ASP A 131 0.98 -12.18 2.68
N TYR A 132 0.65 -11.33 3.65
CA TYR A 132 0.64 -11.69 5.07
C TYR A 132 -0.55 -12.55 5.48
N ILE A 133 -1.75 -12.31 4.94
CA ILE A 133 -2.90 -13.20 5.15
C ILE A 133 -2.57 -14.62 4.68
N ALA A 134 -1.97 -14.76 3.49
CA ALA A 134 -1.62 -16.06 2.92
C ALA A 134 -0.52 -16.78 3.73
N ALA A 135 0.34 -16.01 4.43
CA ALA A 135 1.41 -16.52 5.27
C ALA A 135 1.01 -16.73 6.74
N ALA A 136 -0.23 -16.43 7.13
CA ALA A 136 -0.70 -16.64 8.50
C ALA A 136 -0.72 -18.13 8.87
N ASP A 137 -0.49 -18.44 10.15
CA ASP A 137 -0.53 -19.81 10.65
C ASP A 137 -1.96 -20.39 10.55
N SER A 138 -2.11 -21.69 10.81
CA SER A 138 -3.40 -22.38 10.74
C SER A 138 -4.48 -21.83 11.68
N ASP A 139 -4.09 -21.05 12.70
CA ASP A 139 -5.00 -20.35 13.61
C ASP A 139 -5.34 -18.93 13.16
N GLY A 140 -4.83 -18.49 12.01
CA GLY A 140 -5.07 -17.18 11.42
C GLY A 140 -4.19 -16.06 11.96
N VAL A 141 -3.24 -16.36 12.86
CA VAL A 141 -2.28 -15.38 13.40
C VAL A 141 -0.97 -15.46 12.61
N TYR A 142 -0.44 -14.32 12.20
CA TYR A 142 0.87 -14.25 11.56
C TYR A 142 2.00 -14.12 12.60
N ARG A 143 2.97 -15.04 12.58
CA ARG A 143 4.09 -15.14 13.56
C ARG A 143 5.49 -15.10 12.96
N ALA A 144 5.66 -14.44 11.82
CA ALA A 144 6.95 -14.27 11.17
C ALA A 144 7.66 -15.57 10.77
N THR A 145 6.98 -16.41 9.98
CA THR A 145 7.70 -17.01 8.84
C THR A 145 7.87 -15.89 7.83
N GLN A 146 9.10 -15.56 7.45
CA GLN A 146 9.37 -14.55 6.43
C GLN A 146 8.44 -14.86 5.24
N PRO A 147 7.49 -13.96 4.89
CA PRO A 147 6.58 -14.24 3.80
C PRO A 147 7.49 -14.49 2.61
N GLN A 148 7.25 -15.58 1.88
CA GLN A 148 7.86 -15.66 0.57
C GLN A 148 7.37 -14.41 -0.15
N LEU A 149 8.30 -13.54 -0.52
CA LEU A 149 8.00 -12.57 -1.56
C LEU A 149 7.28 -13.38 -2.62
N THR A 150 6.06 -13.00 -2.96
CA THR A 150 5.60 -13.28 -4.32
C THR A 150 6.48 -12.39 -5.17
N GLU A 151 7.79 -12.71 -5.29
CA GLU A 151 8.69 -11.93 -6.13
C GLU A 151 8.00 -11.94 -7.48
N PRO A 152 7.68 -10.75 -8.01
CA PRO A 152 7.15 -10.68 -9.34
C PRO A 152 8.07 -11.53 -10.21
N GLN A 153 7.51 -12.40 -11.04
CA GLN A 153 8.36 -13.29 -11.82
C GLN A 153 9.19 -12.43 -12.78
N GLU A 154 10.39 -12.06 -12.35
CA GLU A 154 11.24 -11.12 -13.05
C GLU A 154 11.88 -11.83 -14.23
N GLN A 155 11.73 -11.22 -15.39
CA GLN A 155 12.37 -11.67 -16.60
C GLN A 155 12.99 -10.49 -17.33
N MET A 156 14.00 -10.78 -18.14
CA MET A 156 14.67 -9.79 -18.95
C MET A 156 14.03 -9.78 -20.33
N THR A 157 13.48 -8.64 -20.74
CA THR A 157 12.80 -8.48 -22.04
C THR A 157 13.61 -7.56 -22.93
N GLU A 158 13.79 -7.94 -24.20
CA GLU A 158 14.51 -7.12 -25.18
C GLU A 158 13.62 -5.94 -25.59
N VAL A 159 14.16 -4.73 -25.58
CA VAL A 159 13.44 -3.51 -25.98
C VAL A 159 13.01 -3.60 -27.44
N ASP A 160 13.79 -4.27 -28.29
CA ASP A 160 13.44 -4.51 -29.69
C ASP A 160 12.15 -5.33 -29.84
N GLU A 161 11.93 -6.34 -29.00
CA GLU A 161 10.71 -7.15 -29.04
C GLU A 161 9.48 -6.31 -28.68
N ILE A 162 9.62 -5.40 -27.71
CA ILE A 162 8.55 -4.46 -27.33
C ILE A 162 8.28 -3.47 -28.47
N VAL A 163 9.33 -2.90 -29.06
CA VAL A 163 9.23 -1.95 -30.19
C VAL A 163 8.61 -2.60 -31.42
N GLU A 164 8.95 -3.87 -31.71
CA GLU A 164 8.35 -4.67 -32.76
C GLU A 164 6.87 -4.98 -32.47
N ALA A 165 6.53 -5.36 -31.23
CA ALA A 165 5.15 -5.64 -30.82
C ALA A 165 4.24 -4.41 -30.88
N MET A 166 4.79 -3.21 -30.66
CA MET A 166 4.08 -1.95 -30.91
C MET A 166 3.78 -1.72 -32.41
N GLY A 167 4.57 -2.29 -33.32
CA GLY A 167 4.40 -2.17 -34.76
C GLY A 167 4.72 -0.77 -35.31
N ASP A 168 4.10 -0.43 -36.44
CA ASP A 168 4.07 0.92 -37.01
C ASP A 168 2.72 1.55 -36.68
N GLY A 169 2.70 2.71 -36.01
CA GLY A 169 1.51 3.34 -35.44
C GLY A 169 0.41 3.72 -36.45
N PRO A 170 -0.57 4.56 -36.05
CA PRO A 170 -0.58 5.42 -34.86
C PRO A 170 -0.93 4.68 -33.57
N TRP A 171 -0.39 5.13 -32.44
CA TRP A 171 -0.75 4.63 -31.12
C TRP A 171 -1.64 5.62 -30.37
N PRO A 172 -2.61 5.14 -29.58
CA PRO A 172 -3.48 6.00 -28.79
C PRO A 172 -2.76 6.61 -27.57
N GLY A 173 -3.26 7.76 -27.12
CA GLY A 173 -2.88 8.36 -25.85
C GLY A 173 -1.37 8.63 -25.70
N SER A 174 -0.83 8.26 -24.55
CA SER A 174 0.57 8.45 -24.17
C SER A 174 1.57 7.56 -24.94
N LEU A 175 1.09 6.56 -25.70
CA LEU A 175 1.94 5.52 -26.28
C LEU A 175 2.89 6.02 -27.39
N GLU A 176 2.52 7.09 -28.08
CA GLU A 176 3.40 7.75 -29.06
C GLU A 176 4.64 8.34 -28.36
N GLU A 177 4.43 9.13 -27.29
CA GLU A 177 5.53 9.70 -26.50
C GLU A 177 6.34 8.63 -25.77
N PHE A 178 5.66 7.59 -25.28
CA PHE A 178 6.31 6.44 -24.67
C PHE A 178 7.27 5.76 -25.63
N ARG A 179 6.85 5.49 -26.88
CA ARG A 179 7.71 4.86 -27.88
C ARG A 179 8.95 5.69 -28.16
N VAL A 180 8.80 7.02 -28.27
CA VAL A 180 9.94 7.93 -28.43
C VAL A 180 10.90 7.82 -27.24
N GLY A 181 10.38 7.80 -26.02
CA GLY A 181 11.17 7.61 -24.80
C GLY A 181 11.91 6.27 -24.78
N LEU A 182 11.23 5.19 -25.17
CA LEU A 182 11.78 3.83 -25.19
C LEU A 182 12.91 3.70 -26.24
N LEU A 183 12.77 4.34 -27.39
CA LEU A 183 13.83 4.40 -28.42
C LEU A 183 15.05 5.22 -27.96
N ASP A 184 14.84 6.32 -27.23
CA ASP A 184 15.95 7.09 -26.66
C ASP A 184 16.67 6.32 -25.54
N TYR A 185 15.92 5.62 -24.69
CA TYR A 185 16.47 4.68 -23.70
C TYR A 185 17.31 3.59 -24.37
N ARG A 186 16.76 2.95 -25.41
CA ARG A 186 17.47 1.93 -26.21
C ARG A 186 18.79 2.44 -26.77
N ALA A 187 18.81 3.68 -27.25
CA ALA A 187 19.99 4.27 -27.85
C ALA A 187 21.11 4.60 -26.84
N ARG A 188 20.79 4.78 -25.56
CA ARG A 188 21.72 5.36 -24.58
C ARG A 188 22.03 4.51 -23.34
N ALA A 189 21.11 3.67 -22.89
CA ALA A 189 21.22 2.97 -21.61
C ALA A 189 21.23 1.44 -21.76
N GLY A 190 20.35 0.86 -22.58
CA GLY A 190 20.29 -0.59 -22.69
C GLY A 190 19.30 -1.11 -23.72
N PHE A 191 19.58 -2.30 -24.24
CA PHE A 191 18.72 -3.05 -25.16
C PHE A 191 17.69 -3.92 -24.41
N ARG A 192 17.68 -3.90 -23.07
CA ARG A 192 16.81 -4.73 -22.22
C ARG A 192 16.20 -3.97 -21.07
N VAL A 193 15.05 -4.43 -20.62
CA VAL A 193 14.35 -3.99 -19.40
C VAL A 193 14.01 -5.20 -18.54
N PHE A 194 13.94 -5.00 -17.22
CA PHE A 194 13.37 -6.00 -16.31
C PHE A 194 11.85 -5.87 -16.35
N THR A 195 11.16 -6.95 -16.69
CA THR A 195 9.71 -7.04 -16.63
C THR A 195 9.27 -8.00 -15.54
N SER A 196 8.17 -7.66 -14.89
CA SER A 196 7.64 -8.36 -13.72
C SER A 196 6.22 -8.81 -14.01
N LEU A 197 5.93 -10.12 -13.91
CA LEU A 197 4.57 -10.64 -14.08
C LEU A 197 3.74 -10.39 -12.82
N ILE A 198 2.67 -9.62 -12.94
CA ILE A 198 1.81 -9.17 -11.84
C ILE A 198 0.34 -9.39 -12.18
N ASP A 199 -0.48 -9.65 -11.16
CA ASP A 199 -1.95 -9.60 -11.26
C ASP A 199 -2.42 -8.16 -11.53
N ALA A 200 -3.10 -7.96 -12.65
CA ALA A 200 -3.47 -6.62 -13.10
C ALA A 200 -4.49 -5.95 -12.17
N ARG A 201 -5.36 -6.73 -11.52
CA ARG A 201 -6.34 -6.22 -10.56
C ARG A 201 -5.65 -5.71 -9.31
N ARG A 202 -4.69 -6.47 -8.76
CA ARG A 202 -3.87 -6.06 -7.61
C ARG A 202 -3.16 -4.74 -7.89
N LEU A 203 -2.55 -4.64 -9.08
CA LEU A 203 -1.87 -3.42 -9.49
C LEU A 203 -2.84 -2.25 -9.70
N TYR A 204 -4.02 -2.51 -10.28
CA TYR A 204 -5.07 -1.50 -10.43
C TYR A 204 -5.55 -0.96 -9.09
N GLU A 205 -5.88 -1.84 -8.13
CA GLU A 205 -6.30 -1.45 -6.78
C GLU A 205 -5.21 -0.60 -6.12
N ASN A 206 -3.96 -1.06 -6.11
CA ASN A 206 -2.82 -0.29 -5.59
C ASN A 206 -2.59 1.05 -6.30
N SER A 207 -2.75 1.13 -7.62
CA SER A 207 -2.53 2.37 -8.39
C SER A 207 -3.74 3.32 -8.36
N SER A 208 -4.95 2.83 -8.04
CA SER A 208 -6.19 3.62 -8.01
C SER A 208 -6.58 4.08 -6.60
N GLU A 209 -6.27 3.29 -5.57
CA GLU A 209 -6.43 3.65 -4.15
C GLU A 209 -5.31 4.57 -3.64
N ARG A 210 -4.24 4.73 -4.43
CA ARG A 210 -3.23 5.77 -4.27
C ARG A 210 -3.50 6.88 -5.28
N PRO A 211 -4.50 7.76 -5.07
CA PRO A 211 -4.74 8.84 -6.00
C PRO A 211 -3.46 9.65 -6.17
N ILE A 212 -3.19 10.06 -7.41
CA ILE A 212 -2.10 10.97 -7.75
C ILE A 212 -2.04 12.15 -6.77
N SER A 213 -3.10 12.55 -6.06
CA SER A 213 -3.09 13.62 -5.05
C SER A 213 -1.90 13.56 -4.07
N ASP A 214 -1.53 12.39 -3.56
CA ASP A 214 -0.46 12.27 -2.55
C ASP A 214 0.95 12.45 -3.14
N TYR A 215 1.11 12.12 -4.42
CA TYR A 215 2.36 12.28 -5.17
C TYR A 215 2.35 13.53 -6.06
N SER A 216 1.19 14.13 -6.32
CA SER A 216 0.98 15.28 -7.24
C SER A 216 1.69 16.52 -6.74
N LYS A 217 1.89 16.62 -5.42
CA LYS A 217 2.76 17.64 -4.81
C LYS A 217 4.23 17.54 -5.23
N TYR A 218 4.63 16.41 -5.80
CA TYR A 218 6.01 16.12 -6.19
C TYR A 218 6.16 15.76 -7.67
N TRP A 219 5.07 15.38 -8.36
CA TRP A 219 5.13 14.73 -9.67
C TRP A 219 4.04 15.24 -10.60
N ASP A 220 4.42 15.50 -11.85
CA ASP A 220 3.53 15.59 -12.99
C ASP A 220 3.45 14.22 -13.65
N VAL A 221 2.26 13.62 -13.69
CA VAL A 221 2.02 12.30 -14.28
C VAL A 221 1.20 12.43 -15.55
N HIS A 222 1.67 11.85 -16.64
CA HIS A 222 1.01 11.87 -17.95
C HIS A 222 0.68 10.44 -18.40
N GLY A 223 -0.55 10.19 -18.85
CA GLY A 223 -1.01 8.87 -19.33
C GLY A 223 -1.56 7.94 -18.24
N HIS A 224 -1.80 8.45 -17.03
CA HIS A 224 -2.22 7.63 -15.88
C HIS A 224 -3.61 7.02 -16.08
N ASP A 225 -4.57 7.76 -16.62
CA ASP A 225 -5.93 7.26 -16.86
C ASP A 225 -5.89 6.09 -17.85
N GLU A 226 -5.14 6.23 -18.95
CA GLU A 226 -4.95 5.15 -19.93
C GLU A 226 -4.19 3.96 -19.34
N TYR A 227 -3.22 4.20 -18.46
CA TYR A 227 -2.51 3.15 -17.72
C TYR A 227 -3.45 2.37 -16.80
N LEU A 228 -4.33 3.05 -16.05
CA LEU A 228 -5.33 2.40 -15.19
C LEU A 228 -6.37 1.63 -16.01
N ASP A 229 -6.83 2.19 -17.13
CA ASP A 229 -7.77 1.50 -18.04
C ASP A 229 -7.17 0.19 -18.58
N ALA A 230 -5.89 0.19 -18.95
CA ALA A 230 -5.19 -1.00 -19.39
C ALA A 230 -5.16 -2.12 -18.33
N LEU A 231 -5.12 -1.77 -17.04
CA LEU A 231 -5.12 -2.73 -15.95
C LEU A 231 -6.51 -3.31 -15.67
N ARG A 232 -7.58 -2.52 -15.84
CA ARG A 232 -8.97 -2.98 -15.61
C ARG A 232 -9.37 -4.16 -16.50
N GLU A 233 -8.84 -4.19 -17.72
CA GLU A 233 -9.22 -5.19 -18.73
C GLU A 233 -8.35 -6.45 -18.69
N ALA A 234 -7.23 -6.44 -17.97
CA ALA A 234 -6.25 -7.50 -17.98
C ALA A 234 -6.40 -8.45 -16.78
N GLY A 235 -5.98 -9.71 -16.95
CA GLY A 235 -5.87 -10.68 -15.84
C GLY A 235 -4.47 -10.64 -15.22
N GLN A 236 -3.46 -10.93 -16.03
CA GLN A 236 -2.04 -10.76 -15.67
C GLN A 236 -1.36 -9.86 -16.69
N VAL A 237 -0.42 -9.05 -16.22
CA VAL A 237 0.37 -8.13 -17.05
C VAL A 237 1.84 -8.24 -16.70
N LEU A 238 2.70 -7.91 -17.66
CA LEU A 238 4.10 -7.62 -17.39
C LEU A 238 4.25 -6.13 -17.16
N VAL A 239 4.88 -5.74 -16.05
CA VAL A 239 5.20 -4.33 -15.79
C VAL A 239 6.68 -4.08 -15.92
N PHE A 240 7.04 -2.89 -16.38
CA PHE A 240 8.41 -2.42 -16.31
C PHE A 240 8.49 -0.91 -16.23
N ARG A 241 9.66 -0.45 -15.81
CA ARG A 241 10.03 0.95 -15.75
C ARG A 241 11.37 1.17 -16.44
N PHE A 242 11.53 2.33 -17.06
CA PHE A 242 12.85 2.85 -17.44
C PHE A 242 12.97 4.34 -17.15
N ASP A 243 14.16 4.78 -16.75
CA ASP A 243 14.42 6.17 -16.43
C ASP A 243 14.56 7.01 -17.71
N LEU A 244 14.12 8.26 -17.63
CA LEU A 244 14.32 9.22 -18.71
C LEU A 244 15.81 9.57 -18.83
N MET A 245 16.30 9.63 -20.06
CA MET A 245 17.71 9.93 -20.33
C MET A 245 18.07 11.41 -20.16
N SER A 246 17.10 12.25 -19.76
CA SER A 246 17.29 13.67 -19.49
C SER A 246 16.34 14.14 -18.38
N GLY A 247 16.74 15.19 -17.66
CA GLY A 247 15.97 15.72 -16.52
C GLY A 247 16.44 15.16 -15.18
N HIS A 248 15.55 15.17 -14.20
CA HIS A 248 15.83 14.65 -12.86
C HIS A 248 16.02 13.13 -12.91
N ARG A 249 16.96 12.58 -12.12
CA ARG A 249 17.28 11.13 -12.13
C ARG A 249 16.11 10.21 -11.78
N ASP A 250 15.09 10.77 -11.11
CA ASP A 250 13.92 10.03 -10.68
C ASP A 250 12.80 10.07 -11.74
N ASN A 251 12.96 10.86 -12.82
CA ASN A 251 12.00 10.91 -13.93
C ASN A 251 12.02 9.59 -14.69
N HIS A 252 10.84 9.03 -14.94
CA HIS A 252 10.74 7.70 -15.57
C HIS A 252 9.45 7.50 -16.36
N TRP A 253 9.46 6.46 -17.17
CA TRP A 253 8.26 5.83 -17.73
C TRP A 253 7.97 4.53 -16.99
N SER A 254 6.70 4.26 -16.75
CA SER A 254 6.17 2.96 -16.34
C SER A 254 5.22 2.46 -17.44
N ALA A 255 5.24 1.17 -17.73
CA ALA A 255 4.38 0.58 -18.75
C ALA A 255 3.95 -0.84 -18.41
N VAL A 256 2.77 -1.19 -18.93
CA VAL A 256 2.16 -2.52 -18.82
C VAL A 256 2.12 -3.19 -20.19
N LEU A 257 2.53 -4.45 -20.25
CA LEU A 257 2.54 -5.27 -21.45
C LEU A 257 1.62 -6.48 -21.29
N ASP A 258 1.04 -6.91 -22.40
CA ASP A 258 0.45 -8.24 -22.51
C ASP A 258 1.55 -9.31 -22.39
N PRO A 259 1.46 -10.27 -21.45
CA PRO A 259 2.52 -11.24 -21.21
C PRO A 259 2.81 -12.20 -22.37
N SER A 260 1.86 -12.40 -23.28
CA SER A 260 1.98 -13.35 -24.38
C SER A 260 2.50 -12.71 -25.67
N THR A 261 2.20 -11.42 -25.87
CA THR A 261 2.46 -10.70 -27.12
C THR A 261 3.44 -9.55 -26.97
N LEU A 262 3.77 -9.16 -25.73
CA LEU A 262 4.56 -7.97 -25.40
C LEU A 262 3.97 -6.66 -25.93
N ARG A 263 2.70 -6.67 -26.35
CA ARG A 263 2.01 -5.46 -26.77
C ARG A 263 1.89 -4.53 -25.57
N VAL A 264 2.30 -3.28 -25.75
CA VAL A 264 2.10 -2.22 -24.73
C VAL A 264 0.62 -1.92 -24.62
N LEU A 265 0.05 -2.17 -23.45
CA LEU A 265 -1.37 -1.95 -23.16
C LEU A 265 -1.62 -0.52 -22.67
N GLY A 266 -0.68 0.03 -21.90
CA GLY A 266 -0.74 1.37 -21.33
C GLY A 266 0.63 1.80 -20.81
N ALA A 267 0.86 3.11 -20.76
CA ALA A 267 2.11 3.68 -20.25
C ALA A 267 1.87 5.05 -19.62
N GLU A 268 2.64 5.35 -18.59
CA GLU A 268 2.58 6.62 -17.88
C GLU A 268 3.97 7.19 -17.63
N ARG A 269 4.09 8.50 -17.73
CA ARG A 269 5.34 9.24 -17.52
C ARG A 269 5.27 10.04 -16.24
N TRP A 270 6.28 9.91 -15.41
CA TRP A 270 6.44 10.59 -14.15
C TRP A 270 7.57 11.62 -14.24
N ILE A 271 7.25 12.90 -14.11
CA ILE A 271 8.21 13.99 -14.08
C ILE A 271 8.19 14.65 -12.71
N ARG A 272 9.32 14.66 -12.03
CA ARG A 272 9.43 15.30 -10.72
C ARG A 272 9.37 16.81 -10.89
N HIS A 273 8.60 17.48 -10.02
CA HIS A 273 8.61 18.93 -9.92
C HIS A 273 10.04 19.41 -9.65
N SER A 274 10.45 20.46 -10.34
CA SER A 274 11.73 21.12 -10.07
C SER A 274 11.58 21.90 -8.76
N SER A 275 12.21 21.41 -7.70
CA SER A 275 12.39 22.14 -6.44
C SER A 275 13.22 23.41 -6.63
#